data_AF-A0A961JPR6-F1
#
_entry.id   AF-A0A961JPR6-F1
#
_cell.length_a   1.000
_cell.length_b   1.000
_cell.length_c   1.000
_cell.angle_alpha   90.00
_cell.angle_beta   90.00
_cell.angle_gamma   90.00
#
_symmetry.space_group_name_H-M   'P 1'
#
loop_
_entity.id
_entity.type
_entity.pdbx_description
1 polymer ?
#
loop_
_entity_poly.entity_id
_entity_poly.type
_entity_poly.pdbx_seq_one_letter_code
_entity_poly.pdbx_strand_id
1 'polypeptide(L)' 'MIRSELIQKIADENPHLYQRDVERIVNTIFEEIIEAM' A
#
# COMPACT_ATOMS: atom_id res chain seq x y z
N MET A 1 4.27 -6.30 -11.56
CA MET A 1 3.98 -5.23 -10.60
C MET A 1 4.59 -5.63 -9.26
N ILE A 2 5.62 -4.92 -8.80
CA ILE A 2 6.23 -5.15 -7.48
C ILE A 2 5.53 -4.30 -6.40
N ARG A 3 5.67 -4.66 -5.12
CA ARG A 3 5.02 -3.95 -3.99
C ARG A 3 5.27 -2.44 -4.02
N SER A 4 6.50 -2.02 -4.34
CA SER A 4 6.87 -0.60 -4.44
C SER A 4 6.17 0.13 -5.59
N GLU A 5 5.95 -0.52 -6.74
CA GLU A 5 5.20 0.07 -7.86
C GLU A 5 3.73 0.28 -7.49
N LEU A 6 3.13 -0.65 -6.74
CA LEU A 6 1.76 -0.50 -6.24
C LEU A 6 1.64 0.68 -5.26
N ILE A 7 2.55 0.78 -4.30
CA ILE A 7 2.60 1.88 -3.33
C ILE A 7 2.76 3.22 -4.05
N GLN A 8 3.67 3.30 -5.03
CA GLN A 8 3.91 4.52 -5.78
C GLN A 8 2.68 4.94 -6.59
N LYS A 9 2.04 4.00 -7.27
CA LYS A 9 0.81 4.26 -8.03
C LYS A 9 -0.32 4.79 -7.12
N ILE A 10 -0.51 4.19 -5.94
CA ILE A 10 -1.55 4.64 -4.99
C ILE A 10 -1.21 6.04 -4.46
N ALA A 11 0.05 6.34 -4.18
CA ALA A 11 0.48 7.66 -3.74
C ALA A 11 0.27 8.73 -4.84
N ASP A 12 0.57 8.40 -6.10
CA ASP A 12 0.37 9.30 -7.24
C ASP A 12 -1.11 9.59 -7.49
N GLU A 13 -1.99 8.59 -7.32
CA GLU A 13 -3.45 8.75 -7.43
C GLU A 13 -4.07 9.47 -6.22
N ASN A 14 -3.37 9.51 -5.09
CA ASN A 14 -3.86 10.10 -3.84
C ASN A 14 -2.85 11.11 -3.25
N PRO A 15 -2.67 12.28 -3.89
CA PRO A 15 -1.65 13.26 -3.51
C PRO A 15 -1.87 13.91 -2.13
N HIS A 16 -3.01 13.65 -1.50
CA HIS A 16 -3.35 14.08 -0.14
C HIS A 16 -2.87 13.10 0.93
N LEU A 17 -2.45 11.89 0.55
CA LEU A 17 -1.90 10.90 1.46
C LEU A 17 -0.38 11.05 1.52
N TYR A 18 0.17 10.92 2.71
CA TYR A 18 1.62 10.78 2.84
C TYR A 18 2.04 9.39 2.36
N GLN A 19 3.17 9.30 1.67
CA GLN A 19 3.71 8.04 1.16
C GLN A 19 3.84 6.97 2.26
N ARG A 20 4.23 7.36 3.48
CA ARG A 20 4.31 6.46 4.64
C ARG A 20 2.96 5.87 5.05
N ASP A 21 1.88 6.63 4.88
CA ASP A 21 0.53 6.17 5.22
C ASP A 21 0.04 5.19 4.15
N VAL A 22 0.33 5.45 2.88
CA VAL A 22 0.07 4.51 1.78
C VAL A 22 0.82 3.19 2.01
N GLU A 23 2.10 3.25 2.38
CA GLU A 23 2.88 2.06 2.72
C GLU A 23 2.24 1.25 3.86
N ARG A 24 1.79 1.92 4.94
CA ARG A 24 1.13 1.26 6.06
C ARG A 24 -0.16 0.57 5.64
N ILE A 25 -1.02 1.25 4.89
CA ILE A 25 -2.29 0.71 4.39
C ILE A 25 -2.03 -0.55 3.56
N VAL A 26 -1.09 -0.46 2.60
CA VAL A 26 -0.75 -1.59 1.72
C VAL A 26 -0.18 -2.76 2.51
N ASN A 27 0.69 -2.51 3.49
CA ASN A 27 1.23 -3.57 4.34
C ASN A 27 0.14 -4.25 5.16
N THR A 28 -0.76 -3.49 5.79
CA THR A 28 -1.89 -4.05 6.56
C THR A 28 -2.79 -4.92 5.69
N ILE A 29 -3.11 -4.50 4.46
CA ILE A 29 -3.90 -5.32 3.54
C ILE A 29 -3.22 -6.65 3.23
N PHE A 30 -1.90 -6.65 3.00
CA PHE A 30 -1.16 -7.88 2.73
C PHE A 30 -1.06 -8.78 3.96
N GLU A 31 -0.89 -8.21 5.15
CA GLU A 31 -0.90 -8.95 6.42
C GLU A 31 -2.24 -9.67 6.61
N GLU A 32 -3.36 -8.96 6.46
CA GLU A 32 -4.71 -9.54 6.58
C GLU A 32 -4.96 -10.67 5.56
N ILE A 33 -4.48 -10.52 4.31
CA ILE A 33 -4.57 -11.58 3.31
C ILE A 33 -3.78 -12.81 3.76
N ILE A 34 -2.56 -12.62 4.27
CA ILE A 34 -1.71 -13.73 4.74
C ILE A 34 -2.33 -14.43 5.95
N GLU A 35 -2.92 -13.67 6.88
CA GLU A 35 -3.60 -14.23 8.05
C GLU A 35 -4.87 -15.02 7.70
N ALA A 36 -5.54 -14.68 6.59
CA ALA A 36 -6.72 -15.38 6.12
C ALA A 36 -6.43 -16.65 5.28
N MET A 37 -5.16 -16.99 5.04
CA MET A 37 -4.73 -18.17 4.26
C MET A 37 -4.65 -19.47 5.07
#